data_AF-U4V3C8-F1
#
_entry.id   AF-U4V3C8-F1
#
_cell.length_a   1.000
_cell.length_b   1.000
_cell.length_c   1.000
_cell.angle_alpha   90.00
_cell.angle_beta   90.00
_cell.angle_gamma   90.00
#
_symmetry.space_group_name_H-M   'P 1'
#
loop_
_entity.id
_entity.type
_entity.pdbx_description
1 polymer ?
#
loop_
_entity_poly.entity_id
_entity_poly.type
_entity_poly.pdbx_seq_one_letter_code
_entity_poly.pdbx_strand_id
1 'polypeptide(L)'
;MVCLMFIFLMFTPSILYLLVVSLMMRLANRFLGQKAAVVIGIIAICFIIYLIVDLVISCRAEPIYIPPEEGVGGEEMMIFPCDAPVGMFVNFWIDIAVPLTVVAHTIPVFLLNGKSNLSVGVHCNKH
;
A
#
# COMPACT_ATOMS: atom_id res chain seq x y z
N MET A 1 -10.01 24.63 -4.33
CA MET A 1 -9.17 23.95 -5.35
C MET A 1 -7.95 23.27 -4.74
N VAL A 2 -7.20 23.92 -3.84
CA VAL A 2 -5.99 23.33 -3.22
C VAL A 2 -6.25 22.00 -2.50
N CYS A 3 -7.30 21.88 -1.68
CA CYS A 3 -7.64 20.62 -1.01
C CYS A 3 -7.93 19.46 -1.98
N LEU A 4 -8.56 19.74 -3.12
CA LEU A 4 -8.95 18.70 -4.07
C LEU A 4 -7.73 18.16 -4.83
N MET A 5 -6.79 19.04 -5.19
CA MET A 5 -5.49 18.66 -5.74
C MET A 5 -4.67 17.84 -4.73
N PHE A 6 -4.75 18.20 -3.46
CA PHE A 6 -4.08 17.51 -2.35
C PHE A 6 -4.61 16.08 -2.15
N ILE A 7 -5.93 15.93 -2.13
CA ILE A 7 -6.60 14.62 -2.06
C ILE A 7 -6.19 13.78 -3.28
N PHE A 8 -6.19 14.36 -4.48
CA PHE A 8 -5.81 13.63 -5.68
C PHE A 8 -4.35 13.14 -5.59
N LEU A 9 -3.43 14.01 -5.18
CA LEU A 9 -2.01 13.69 -5.05
C LEU A 9 -1.76 12.60 -4.00
N MET A 10 -2.51 12.62 -2.90
CA MET A 10 -2.50 11.53 -1.92
C MET A 10 -2.97 10.24 -2.59
N PHE A 11 -4.21 10.13 -3.07
CA PHE A 11 -4.78 8.85 -3.52
C PHE A 11 -4.19 8.29 -4.82
N THR A 12 -3.46 9.11 -5.59
CA THR A 12 -2.84 8.69 -6.87
C THR A 12 -1.98 7.43 -6.75
N PRO A 13 -0.97 7.33 -5.85
CA PRO A 13 -0.18 6.11 -5.66
C PRO A 13 -1.03 4.86 -5.36
N SER A 14 -2.04 4.95 -4.48
CA SER A 14 -2.94 3.82 -4.20
C SER A 14 -3.73 3.40 -5.42
N ILE A 15 -4.30 4.36 -6.16
CA ILE A 15 -5.08 4.06 -7.36
C ILE A 15 -4.19 3.40 -8.42
N LEU A 16 -2.99 3.94 -8.63
CA LEU A 16 -2.02 3.38 -9.57
C LEU A 16 -1.62 1.95 -9.17
N TYR A 17 -1.35 1.73 -7.88
CA TYR A 17 -1.04 0.40 -7.35
C TYR A 17 -2.18 -0.59 -7.60
N LEU A 18 -3.42 -0.22 -7.26
CA LEU A 18 -4.59 -1.06 -7.49
C LEU A 18 -4.77 -1.40 -8.97
N LEU A 19 -4.55 -0.44 -9.87
CA LEU A 19 -4.61 -0.65 -11.32
C LEU A 19 -3.55 -1.64 -11.80
N VAL A 20 -2.29 -1.43 -11.39
CA VAL A 20 -1.17 -2.30 -11.79
C VAL A 20 -1.40 -3.73 -11.31
N VAL A 21 -1.72 -3.93 -10.04
CA VAL A 21 -1.91 -5.28 -9.51
C VAL A 21 -3.17 -5.93 -10.10
N SER A 22 -4.26 -5.18 -10.31
CA SER A 22 -5.45 -5.71 -11.00
C SER A 22 -5.13 -6.17 -12.42
N LEU A 23 -4.31 -5.42 -13.16
CA LEU A 23 -3.82 -5.84 -14.47
C LEU A 23 -2.96 -7.10 -14.36
N MET A 24 -2.03 -7.17 -13.41
CA MET A 24 -1.20 -8.36 -13.19
C MET A 24 -2.03 -9.60 -12.84
N MET A 25 -3.05 -9.46 -11.98
CA MET A 25 -3.96 -10.56 -11.64
C MET A 25 -4.78 -11.01 -12.85
N ARG A 26 -5.25 -10.09 -13.69
CA ARG A 26 -5.96 -10.43 -14.94
C ARG A 26 -5.06 -11.15 -15.94
N LEU A 27 -3.82 -10.68 -16.11
CA LEU A 27 -2.82 -11.31 -16.95
C LEU A 27 -2.49 -12.72 -16.42
N ALA A 28 -2.23 -12.86 -15.12
CA ALA A 28 -1.96 -14.15 -14.50
C ALA A 28 -3.14 -15.11 -14.63
N ASN A 29 -4.38 -14.64 -14.45
CA ASN A 29 -5.56 -15.49 -14.65
C ASN A 29 -5.69 -15.98 -16.10
N ARG A 30 -5.27 -15.16 -17.08
CA ARG A 30 -5.33 -15.51 -18.51
C ARG A 30 -4.24 -16.51 -18.91
N PHE A 31 -3.04 -16.41 -18.35
CA PHE A 31 -1.88 -17.21 -18.78
C PHE A 31 -1.54 -18.39 -17.87
N LEU A 32 -1.66 -18.20 -16.55
CA LEU A 32 -1.22 -19.15 -15.51
C LEU A 32 -2.40 -19.79 -14.76
N GLY A 33 -3.61 -19.26 -14.97
CA GLY A 33 -4.83 -19.71 -14.34
C GLY A 33 -5.13 -19.04 -13.00
N GLN A 34 -6.29 -19.38 -12.46
CA GLN A 34 -6.92 -18.66 -11.35
C GLN A 34 -6.15 -18.74 -10.03
N LYS A 35 -5.50 -19.88 -9.75
CA LYS A 35 -4.70 -20.07 -8.54
C LYS A 35 -3.51 -19.10 -8.50
N ALA A 36 -2.83 -18.89 -9.64
CA ALA A 36 -1.71 -17.96 -9.74
C ALA A 36 -2.17 -16.51 -9.51
N ALA A 37 -3.33 -16.13 -10.03
CA ALA A 37 -3.90 -14.80 -9.81
C ALA A 37 -4.21 -14.53 -8.33
N VAL A 38 -4.73 -15.52 -7.60
CA VAL A 38 -5.00 -15.40 -6.16
C VAL A 38 -3.70 -15.24 -5.37
N VAL A 39 -2.66 -16.03 -5.67
CA VAL A 39 -1.35 -15.91 -5.00
C VAL A 39 -0.73 -14.53 -5.21
N ILE A 40 -0.78 -13.99 -6.43
CA ILE A 40 -0.30 -12.64 -6.72
C ILE A 40 -1.05 -11.59 -5.90
N GLY A 41 -2.38 -11.72 -5.79
CA GLY A 41 -3.19 -10.82 -4.97
C GLY A 41 -2.82 -10.87 -3.48
N ILE A 42 -2.56 -12.07 -2.93
CA ILE A 42 -2.11 -12.23 -1.54
C ILE A 42 -0.73 -11.59 -1.33
N ILE A 43 0.22 -11.85 -2.22
CA ILE A 43 1.56 -11.25 -2.16
C ILE A 43 1.48 -9.72 -2.21
N ALA A 44 0.63 -9.17 -3.07
CA ALA A 44 0.40 -7.73 -3.17
C ALA A 44 -0.18 -7.13 -1.88
N ILE A 45 -1.08 -7.84 -1.19
CA ILE A 45 -1.59 -7.39 0.12
C ILE A 45 -0.47 -7.40 1.15
N CYS A 46 0.29 -8.50 1.24
CA CYS A 46 1.42 -8.62 2.17
C CYS A 46 2.48 -7.54 1.91
N PHE A 47 2.76 -7.22 0.66
CA PHE A 47 3.71 -6.18 0.27
C PHE A 47 3.26 -4.78 0.73
N ILE A 48 1.98 -4.44 0.57
CA ILE A 48 1.42 -3.19 1.10
C ILE A 48 1.57 -3.13 2.62
N ILE A 49 1.23 -4.20 3.32
CA ILE A 49 1.35 -4.26 4.79
C ILE A 49 2.80 -4.07 5.22
N TYR A 50 3.75 -4.74 4.56
CA TYR A 50 5.17 -4.59 4.81
C TYR A 50 5.62 -3.12 4.67
N LEU A 51 5.23 -2.47 3.56
CA LEU A 51 5.57 -1.07 3.33
C LEU A 51 5.01 -0.13 4.41
N ILE A 52 3.79 -0.38 4.91
CA ILE A 52 3.22 0.41 6.00
C ILE A 52 4.06 0.27 7.26
N VAL A 53 4.40 -0.97 7.63
CA VAL A 53 5.15 -1.25 8.86
C VAL A 53 6.51 -0.56 8.80
N ASP A 54 7.19 -0.65 7.66
CA ASP A 54 8.46 0.03 7.42
C ASP A 54 8.33 1.56 7.53
N LEU A 55 7.27 2.13 6.95
CA LEU A 55 6.98 3.57 7.03
C LEU A 55 6.69 4.02 8.46
N VAL A 56 5.90 3.25 9.21
CA VAL A 56 5.55 3.56 10.60
C VAL A 56 6.80 3.50 11.48
N ILE A 57 7.66 2.50 11.27
CA ILE A 57 8.93 2.39 12.01
C ILE A 57 9.81 3.60 11.69
N SER A 58 9.93 3.96 10.41
CA SER A 58 10.73 5.11 9.95
C SER A 58 10.21 6.43 10.51
N CYS A 59 8.89 6.65 10.52
CA CYS A 59 8.28 7.87 11.06
C CYS A 59 8.28 7.93 12.60
N ARG A 60 8.46 6.80 13.30
CA ARG A 60 8.54 6.74 14.77
C ARG A 60 9.97 6.57 15.28
N ALA A 61 10.97 6.66 14.39
CA ALA A 61 12.37 6.60 14.76
C ALA A 61 12.76 7.79 15.64
N GLU A 62 13.82 7.62 16.43
CA GLU A 62 14.33 8.70 17.28
C GLU A 62 14.79 9.90 16.43
N PRO A 63 14.58 11.14 16.91
CA PRO A 63 14.99 12.34 16.19
C PRO A 63 16.51 12.41 16.04
N ILE A 64 16.96 12.86 14.88
CA ILE A 64 18.38 12.99 14.57
C ILE A 64 18.85 14.36 15.06
N TYR A 65 19.82 14.37 15.98
CA TYR A 65 20.50 15.58 16.41
C TYR A 65 21.61 15.93 15.42
N ILE A 66 21.57 17.15 14.88
CA ILE A 66 22.62 17.70 14.02
C ILE A 66 23.29 18.85 14.77
N PRO A 67 24.53 18.67 15.26
CA PRO A 67 25.26 19.77 15.88
C PRO A 67 25.58 20.86 14.83
N PRO A 68 25.65 22.13 15.24
CA PRO A 68 26.10 23.19 14.35
C PRO A 68 27.55 22.96 13.93
N GLU A 69 27.88 23.39 12.71
CA GLU A 69 29.23 23.25 12.14
C GLU A 69 30.24 24.05 12.98
N GLU A 70 31.38 23.42 13.35
CA GLU A 70 32.36 24.05 14.24
C GLU A 70 32.88 25.36 13.65
N GLY A 71 32.68 26.47 14.37
CA GLY A 71 33.10 27.81 13.96
C GLY A 71 32.01 28.64 13.27
N VAL A 72 30.83 28.07 13.02
CA VAL A 72 29.66 28.82 12.55
C VAL A 72 28.68 28.91 13.72
N GLY A 73 28.47 30.10 14.27
CA GLY A 73 27.44 30.30 15.30
C GLY A 73 26.06 29.99 14.71
N GLY A 74 25.53 28.81 15.04
CA GLY A 74 24.26 28.30 14.52
C GLY A 74 23.42 27.66 15.61
N GLU A 75 22.11 27.63 15.40
CA GLU A 75 21.17 26.97 16.30
C GLU A 75 21.27 25.45 16.13
N GLU A 76 21.20 24.72 17.24
CA GLU A 76 21.08 23.26 17.24
C GLU A 76 19.77 22.83 16.56
N MET A 77 19.86 21.85 15.66
CA MET A 77 18.69 21.34 14.94
C MET A 77 18.38 19.90 15.35
N MET A 78 17.16 19.67 15.78
CA MET A 78 16.59 18.33 15.91
C MET A 78 15.71 18.04 14.69
N ILE A 79 16.06 17.03 13.90
CA ILE A 79 15.22 16.55 12.81
C ILE A 79 14.35 15.42 13.33
N PHE A 80 13.07 15.71 13.51
CA PHE A 80 12.06 14.69 13.80
C PHE A 80 11.59 14.03 12.49
N PRO A 81 11.67 12.70 12.37
CA PRO A 81 11.19 12.01 11.19
C PRO A 81 9.69 12.23 11.04
N CYS A 82 9.26 12.61 9.84
CA CYS A 82 7.85 12.87 9.50
C CYS A 82 7.17 14.07 10.22
N ASP A 83 7.93 15.02 10.79
CA ASP A 83 7.38 16.31 11.29
C ASP A 83 7.35 17.43 10.24
N ALA A 84 8.02 17.23 9.10
CA ALA A 84 7.88 18.12 7.95
C ALA A 84 6.45 18.07 7.39
N PRO A 85 5.99 19.09 6.63
CA PRO A 85 4.67 19.07 6.00
C PRO A 85 4.42 17.77 5.22
N VAL A 86 5.47 17.19 4.60
CA VAL A 86 5.47 15.87 3.93
C VAL A 86 5.07 14.73 4.89
N GLY A 87 5.51 14.75 6.13
CA GLY A 87 5.20 13.72 7.11
C GLY A 87 3.76 13.74 7.62
N MET A 88 3.09 14.90 7.62
CA MET A 88 1.63 14.96 7.81
C MET A 88 0.88 14.20 6.70
N PHE A 89 1.37 14.24 5.45
CA PHE A 89 0.80 13.42 4.37
C PHE A 89 1.06 11.94 4.61
N VAL A 90 2.27 11.58 5.03
CA VAL A 90 2.64 10.19 5.29
C VAL A 90 1.75 9.60 6.39
N ASN A 91 1.51 10.34 7.48
CA ASN A 91 0.60 9.92 8.55
C ASN A 91 -0.84 9.76 8.04
N PHE A 92 -1.37 10.75 7.31
CA PHE A 92 -2.72 10.65 6.74
C PHE A 92 -2.86 9.48 5.75
N TRP A 93 -1.81 9.22 4.98
CA TRP A 93 -1.73 8.11 4.04
C TRP A 93 -1.79 6.76 4.77
N ILE A 94 -0.95 6.59 5.79
CA ILE A 94 -0.89 5.39 6.64
C ILE A 94 -2.24 5.14 7.31
N ASP A 95 -2.87 6.17 7.88
CA ASP A 95 -4.05 6.01 8.72
C ASP A 95 -5.35 5.80 7.92
N ILE A 96 -5.46 6.35 6.70
CA ILE A 96 -6.72 6.36 5.94
C ILE A 96 -6.57 5.67 4.59
N ALA A 97 -5.65 6.13 3.76
CA ALA A 97 -5.62 5.70 2.36
C ALA A 97 -5.14 4.26 2.21
N VAL A 98 -4.17 3.83 3.01
CA VAL A 98 -3.66 2.46 2.89
C VAL A 98 -4.67 1.41 3.41
N PRO A 99 -5.34 1.56 4.56
CA PRO A 99 -6.43 0.67 4.96
C PRO A 99 -7.51 0.53 3.88
N LEU A 100 -7.92 1.65 3.28
CA LEU A 100 -8.85 1.64 2.14
C LEU A 100 -8.30 0.89 0.94
N THR A 101 -7.00 1.00 0.67
CA THR A 101 -6.33 0.29 -0.42
C THR A 101 -6.33 -1.21 -0.18
N VAL A 102 -6.02 -1.66 1.04
CA VAL A 102 -6.08 -3.07 1.43
C VAL A 102 -7.49 -3.61 1.26
N VAL A 103 -8.51 -2.90 1.76
CA VAL A 103 -9.92 -3.29 1.63
C VAL A 103 -10.36 -3.33 0.15
N ALA A 104 -9.97 -2.34 -0.65
CA ALA A 104 -10.25 -2.34 -2.08
C ALA A 104 -9.60 -3.54 -2.80
N HIS A 105 -8.43 -3.97 -2.32
CA HIS A 105 -7.69 -5.08 -2.91
C HIS A 105 -8.20 -6.47 -2.49
N THR A 106 -8.81 -6.60 -1.32
CA THR A 106 -9.39 -7.89 -0.88
C THR A 106 -10.62 -8.29 -1.69
N ILE A 107 -11.41 -7.32 -2.18
CA ILE A 107 -12.62 -7.57 -3.00
C ILE A 107 -12.31 -8.42 -4.26
N PRO A 108 -11.39 -8.03 -5.18
CA PRO A 108 -11.10 -8.82 -6.36
C PRO A 108 -10.48 -10.18 -6.03
N VAL A 109 -9.68 -10.28 -4.97
CA VAL A 109 -9.11 -11.55 -4.49
C VAL A 109 -10.24 -12.49 -4.03
N PHE A 110 -11.20 -11.99 -3.26
CA PHE A 110 -12.34 -12.77 -2.77
C PHE A 110 -13.25 -13.24 -3.91
N LEU A 111 -13.55 -12.37 -4.87
CA LEU A 111 -14.35 -12.73 -6.05
C LEU A 111 -13.67 -13.82 -6.90
N LEU A 112 -12.34 -13.73 -7.07
CA LEU A 112 -11.59 -14.78 -7.74
C LEU A 112 -11.59 -16.08 -6.93
N ASN A 113 -11.44 -16.04 -5.60
CA ASN A 113 -11.46 -17.25 -4.78
C ASN A 113 -12.84 -17.93 -4.73
N GLY A 114 -13.91 -17.14 -4.68
CA GLY A 114 -15.29 -17.63 -4.74
C GLY A 114 -15.61 -18.31 -6.07
N LYS A 115 -15.13 -17.75 -7.18
CA LYS A 115 -15.30 -18.36 -8.52
C LYS A 115 -14.54 -19.68 -8.66
N SER A 116 -13.37 -19.84 -8.02
CA SER A 116 -12.64 -21.12 -8.04
C SER A 116 -13.38 -22.19 -7.24
N ASN A 117 -13.95 -21.87 -6.08
CA ASN A 117 -14.72 -22.83 -5.30
C ASN A 117 -16.00 -23.28 -6.02
N LEU A 118 -16.69 -22.37 -6.72
CA LEU A 118 -17.85 -22.74 -7.54
C LEU A 118 -17.47 -23.66 -8.70
N SER A 119 -16.33 -23.39 -9.37
CA SER A 119 -15.84 -24.21 -10.48
C SER A 119 -15.42 -25.62 -10.05
N VAL A 120 -14.90 -25.79 -8.82
CA VAL A 120 -14.55 -27.11 -8.27
C VAL A 120 -15.80 -27.86 -7.83
N GLY A 121 -16.79 -27.17 -7.25
CA GLY A 121 -18.07 -27.76 -6.87
C GLY A 121 -18.90 -28.30 -8.05
N VAL A 122 -18.83 -27.65 -9.21
CA VAL A 122 -19.53 -28.11 -10.44
C VAL A 122 -18.83 -29.32 -11.08
N HIS A 123 -17.51 -29.46 -10.91
CA HIS A 123 -16.77 -30.61 -11.43
C HIS A 123 -16.88 -31.88 -10.57
N CYS A 124 -17.17 -31.76 -9.27
CA CYS A 124 -17.36 -32.91 -8.38
C CYS A 124 -18.80 -33.47 -8.34
N ASN A 125 -19.77 -32.87 -9.03
CA ASN A 125 -21.16 -33.36 -9.09
C ASN A 125 -21.50 -34.05 -10.43
N LYS A 126 -20.52 -34.80 -10.96
CA LYS A 126 -20.70 -35.72 -12.09
C LYS A 126 -20.06 -37.06 -11.74
N HIS A 127 -20.49 -37.70 -10.66
CA HIS A 127 -20.38 -39.15 -10.49
C HIS A 127 -21.43 -39.63 -9.50
#